data_AF-A0A956L3W5-F1
#
_entry.id   AF-A0A956L3W5-F1
#
_cell.length_a   1.000
_cell.length_b   1.000
_cell.length_c   1.000
_cell.angle_alpha   90.00
_cell.angle_beta   90.00
_cell.angle_gamma   90.00
#
_symmetry.space_group_name_H-M   'P 1'
#
loop_
_entity.id
_entity.type
_entity.pdbx_description
1 polymer ?
#
loop_
_entity_poly.entity_id
_entity_poly.type
_entity_poly.pdbx_seq_one_letter_code
_entity_poly.pdbx_strand_id
1 'polypeptide(L)'
;MPMGWAWGIVVVVGAAALSIAGCVDDASTHDEDGTTAGTTGGTMATQTVTASATGVEETTTTAGMTSMPSTDTADDGSSGGGQCPALADDPSPGTITIEITNARAEGIWVPLIPDCIESVPYEILAPDGQVVAWQPPPCGTCEGAVQGRCPCPPPACEEYTGLYVEAGGTAQYRWSGLAFVDEAVPESCPGIEACGASCRRAVLTPAGTHTLAIQAGRASGCATEPCACTPMDGWCTLYDAGMTFTMLQDFGATLELPGDTMVQIVID
;
A
#
# COMPACT_ATOMS: atom_id res chain seq x y z
N MET A 1 2.13 48.34 -4.33
CA MET A 1 2.89 47.15 -3.90
C MET A 1 2.12 46.49 -2.77
N PRO A 2 1.32 45.43 -3.01
CA PRO A 2 0.64 44.74 -1.93
C PRO A 2 1.57 43.65 -1.35
N MET A 3 1.75 43.69 -0.04
CA MET A 3 2.45 42.65 0.72
C MET A 3 1.51 41.45 0.89
N GLY A 4 1.85 40.32 0.28
CA GLY A 4 1.15 39.05 0.48
C GLY A 4 1.59 38.41 1.79
N TRP A 5 0.64 38.08 2.64
CA TRP A 5 0.85 37.32 3.88
C TRP A 5 0.64 35.84 3.55
N ALA A 6 1.69 35.04 3.67
CA ALA A 6 1.63 33.60 3.54
C ALA A 6 1.17 32.99 4.87
N TRP A 7 0.06 32.27 4.86
CA TRP A 7 -0.36 31.40 5.96
C TRP A 7 0.22 30.01 5.72
N GLY A 8 1.19 29.60 6.54
CA GLY A 8 1.66 28.23 6.58
C GLY A 8 0.62 27.36 7.28
N ILE A 9 0.05 26.39 6.56
CA ILE A 9 -0.79 25.34 7.15
C ILE A 9 0.18 24.28 7.70
N VAL A 10 0.18 24.12 9.01
CA VAL A 10 0.82 22.98 9.69
C VAL A 10 -0.18 21.85 9.70
N VAL A 11 0.08 20.79 8.92
CA VAL A 11 -0.70 19.55 8.99
C VAL A 11 -0.14 18.74 10.16
N VAL A 12 -0.88 18.72 11.27
CA VAL A 12 -0.65 17.78 12.36
C VAL A 12 -1.36 16.48 11.97
N VAL A 13 -0.60 15.47 11.57
CA VAL A 13 -1.12 14.10 11.46
C VAL A 13 -1.41 13.62 12.88
N GLY A 14 -2.68 13.67 13.26
CA GLY A 14 -3.13 13.20 14.56
C GLY A 14 -3.08 11.68 14.59
N ALA A 15 -2.21 11.13 15.44
CA ALA A 15 -2.32 9.74 15.87
C ALA A 15 -3.70 9.54 16.51
N ALA A 16 -4.59 8.83 15.83
CA ALA A 16 -5.86 8.41 16.40
C ALA A 16 -5.56 7.34 17.47
N ALA A 17 -5.45 7.77 18.73
CA ALA A 17 -5.42 6.85 19.85
C ALA A 17 -6.77 6.13 19.93
N LEU A 18 -6.80 4.86 19.51
CA LEU A 18 -7.91 3.97 19.81
C LEU A 18 -7.93 3.74 21.33
N SER A 19 -8.80 4.46 22.05
CA SER A 19 -9.04 4.21 23.47
C SER A 19 -9.97 3.00 23.62
N ILE A 20 -9.42 1.83 23.90
CA ILE A 20 -10.20 0.68 24.36
C ILE A 20 -10.56 0.93 25.83
N ALA A 21 -11.81 1.30 26.07
CA ALA A 21 -12.36 1.46 27.40
C ALA A 21 -12.66 0.10 28.04
N GLY A 22 -11.83 -0.27 29.01
CA GLY A 22 -12.20 -0.91 30.29
C GLY A 22 -12.94 -2.25 30.29
N CYS A 23 -12.28 -3.27 30.84
CA CYS A 23 -12.82 -4.01 31.99
C CYS A 23 -11.69 -4.16 33.02
N VAL A 24 -11.87 -3.51 34.17
CA VAL A 24 -11.04 -3.63 35.36
C VAL A 24 -11.63 -4.75 36.20
N ASP A 25 -10.82 -5.75 36.55
CA ASP A 25 -11.00 -6.50 37.78
C ASP A 25 -9.65 -6.61 38.50
N ASP A 26 -9.78 -6.52 39.82
CA ASP A 26 -8.85 -6.04 40.82
C ASP A 26 -8.02 -7.19 41.45
N ALA A 27 -7.00 -6.79 42.23
CA ALA A 27 -6.22 -7.54 43.21
C ALA A 27 -4.98 -8.34 42.73
N SER A 28 -3.78 -7.76 42.93
CA SER A 28 -3.04 -8.00 44.17
C SER A 28 -1.75 -7.18 44.24
N THR A 29 -1.49 -6.70 45.45
CA THR A 29 -0.44 -5.77 45.87
C THR A 29 0.95 -6.41 45.93
N HIS A 30 1.94 -5.77 45.31
CA HIS A 30 3.32 -5.80 45.80
C HIS A 30 3.96 -4.42 45.57
N ASP A 31 4.14 -3.68 46.66
CA ASP A 31 5.08 -2.57 46.76
C ASP A 31 6.50 -3.16 46.82
N GLU A 32 7.45 -2.56 46.10
CA GLU A 32 8.55 -1.78 46.71
C GLU A 32 9.45 -1.13 45.63
N ASP A 33 9.55 0.20 45.75
CA ASP A 33 10.68 1.12 45.53
C ASP A 33 11.68 0.96 44.37
N GLY A 34 11.83 2.05 43.59
CA GLY A 34 12.97 2.23 42.68
C GLY A 34 12.96 3.48 41.79
N THR A 35 13.24 4.66 42.36
CA THR A 35 13.69 5.94 41.75
C THR A 35 14.62 5.73 40.53
N THR A 36 14.59 6.45 39.38
CA THR A 36 14.95 7.86 39.15
C THR A 36 14.74 8.29 37.68
N ALA A 37 14.63 9.61 37.46
CA ALA A 37 14.35 10.32 36.22
C ALA A 37 15.39 10.18 35.08
N GLY A 38 14.91 10.42 33.85
CA GLY A 38 15.74 10.62 32.66
C GLY A 38 14.93 11.05 31.44
N THR A 39 14.54 12.32 31.37
CA THR A 39 13.96 12.96 30.18
C THR A 39 15.02 13.09 29.09
N THR A 40 14.75 12.64 27.87
CA THR A 40 15.45 13.12 26.67
C THR A 40 14.46 13.15 25.51
N GLY A 41 13.98 14.34 25.18
CA GLY A 41 13.26 14.60 23.93
C GLY A 41 14.27 14.75 22.80
N GLY A 42 14.24 13.80 21.86
CA GLY A 42 14.97 13.88 20.60
C GLY A 42 14.06 14.41 19.51
N THR A 43 14.44 15.54 18.91
CA THR A 43 13.82 16.06 17.69
C THR A 43 14.24 15.15 16.53
N MET A 44 13.28 14.57 15.82
CA MET A 44 13.57 13.72 14.67
C MET A 44 13.96 14.54 13.45
N ALA A 45 15.13 14.22 12.88
CA ALA A 45 15.55 14.70 11.59
C ALA A 45 15.11 13.67 10.54
N THR A 46 14.24 14.08 9.61
CA THR A 46 13.90 13.31 8.41
C THR A 46 15.15 13.23 7.54
N GLN A 47 15.78 12.05 7.44
CA GLN A 47 16.86 11.82 6.48
C GLN A 47 16.24 11.43 5.14
N THR A 48 16.24 12.36 4.19
CA THR A 48 15.97 12.07 2.79
C THR A 48 17.23 11.49 2.17
N VAL A 49 17.23 10.18 1.89
CA VAL A 49 18.28 9.54 1.10
C VAL A 49 17.83 9.56 -0.36
N THR A 50 18.37 10.50 -1.14
CA THR A 50 18.17 10.53 -2.60
C THR A 50 19.18 9.60 -3.26
N ALA A 51 18.75 8.40 -3.64
CA ALA A 51 19.56 7.51 -4.46
C ALA A 51 19.57 8.03 -5.91
N SER A 52 20.71 8.52 -6.38
CA SER A 52 20.90 8.87 -7.79
C SER A 52 21.23 7.60 -8.59
N ALA A 53 20.25 7.02 -9.27
CA ALA A 53 20.48 5.94 -10.22
C ALA A 53 21.20 6.49 -11.46
N THR A 54 22.44 6.05 -11.68
CA THR A 54 23.18 6.33 -12.92
C THR A 54 22.68 5.35 -13.98
N GLY A 55 21.97 5.86 -14.99
CA GLY A 55 21.38 5.06 -16.06
C GLY A 55 22.41 4.29 -16.89
N VAL A 56 22.14 3.01 -17.10
CA VAL A 56 22.75 2.19 -18.16
C VAL A 56 21.77 2.21 -19.32
N GLU A 57 22.15 2.84 -20.43
CA GLU A 57 21.38 2.80 -21.67
C GLU A 57 21.40 1.39 -22.27
N GLU A 58 20.31 0.66 -22.14
CA GLU A 58 20.07 -0.55 -22.92
C GLU A 58 19.41 -0.17 -24.26
N THR A 59 20.18 -0.31 -25.34
CA THR A 59 19.70 -0.11 -26.72
C THR A 59 19.03 -1.39 -27.20
N THR A 60 17.70 -1.48 -27.10
CA THR A 60 16.94 -2.60 -27.65
C THR A 60 16.55 -2.33 -29.10
N THR A 61 17.00 -3.21 -29.99
CA THR A 61 16.78 -3.14 -31.45
C THR A 61 15.34 -3.53 -31.80
N THR A 62 14.58 -2.60 -32.38
CA THR A 62 13.22 -2.85 -32.90
C THR A 62 13.27 -3.67 -34.19
N ALA A 63 12.78 -4.91 -34.15
CA ALA A 63 12.49 -5.70 -35.34
C ALA A 63 11.13 -5.29 -35.91
N GLY A 64 11.14 -4.81 -37.15
CA GLY A 64 9.95 -4.37 -37.88
C GLY A 64 8.98 -5.53 -38.17
N MET A 65 7.70 -5.29 -37.92
CA MET A 65 6.60 -6.08 -38.46
C MET A 65 5.91 -5.27 -39.56
N THR A 66 6.00 -5.79 -40.78
CA THR A 66 5.38 -5.26 -42.00
C THR A 66 3.87 -5.44 -41.93
N SER A 67 3.14 -4.32 -42.00
CA SER A 67 1.67 -4.25 -41.98
C SER A 67 1.06 -4.78 -43.29
N MET A 68 -0.02 -5.57 -43.18
CA MET A 68 -0.94 -5.85 -44.29
C MET A 68 -2.01 -4.76 -44.37
N PRO A 69 -2.49 -4.35 -45.56
CA PRO A 69 -3.57 -3.39 -45.69
C PRO A 69 -4.92 -4.07 -45.39
N SER A 70 -5.60 -3.63 -44.33
CA SER A 70 -6.99 -3.97 -44.09
C SER A 70 -7.90 -3.01 -44.88
N THR A 71 -8.89 -3.60 -45.54
CA THR A 71 -9.92 -2.94 -46.33
C THR A 71 -10.84 -2.12 -45.43
N ASP A 72 -10.93 -0.81 -45.66
CA ASP A 72 -11.88 0.09 -45.03
C ASP A 72 -13.31 -0.22 -45.50
N THR A 73 -14.13 -0.76 -44.60
CA THR A 73 -15.59 -0.68 -44.71
C THR A 73 -16.02 0.57 -43.95
N ALA A 74 -16.38 1.61 -44.70
CA ALA A 74 -16.99 2.81 -44.15
C ALA A 74 -18.42 2.50 -43.69
N ASP A 75 -18.60 2.34 -42.38
CA ASP A 75 -19.92 2.36 -41.73
C ASP A 75 -20.14 3.76 -41.11
N ASP A 76 -20.94 4.57 -41.81
CA ASP A 76 -21.58 5.77 -41.28
C ASP A 76 -22.76 5.31 -40.39
N GLY A 77 -22.53 5.15 -39.08
CA GLY A 77 -23.57 4.67 -38.17
C GLY A 77 -23.35 4.99 -36.70
N SER A 78 -23.95 6.09 -36.25
CA SER A 78 -24.27 6.40 -34.84
C SER A 78 -23.08 6.59 -33.89
N SER A 79 -22.70 7.86 -33.68
CA SER A 79 -21.79 8.34 -32.65
C SER A 79 -22.30 8.19 -31.20
N GLY A 80 -23.17 7.22 -30.95
CA GLY A 80 -23.51 6.75 -29.60
C GLY A 80 -22.43 5.80 -29.07
N GLY A 81 -21.16 6.19 -29.22
CA GLY A 81 -20.03 5.45 -28.68
C GLY A 81 -20.29 5.19 -27.21
N GLY A 82 -20.58 3.94 -26.87
CA GLY A 82 -21.06 3.56 -25.55
C GLY A 82 -20.13 4.10 -24.47
N GLN A 83 -20.65 4.41 -23.29
CA GLN A 83 -19.86 4.95 -22.18
C GLN A 83 -18.86 3.94 -21.58
N CYS A 84 -18.87 2.70 -22.07
CA CYS A 84 -18.11 1.57 -21.54
C CYS A 84 -16.60 1.58 -21.85
N PRO A 85 -16.10 2.03 -23.01
CA PRO A 85 -14.66 2.17 -23.26
C PRO A 85 -13.97 3.17 -22.32
N ALA A 86 -14.72 4.10 -21.69
CA ALA A 86 -14.17 5.00 -20.68
C ALA A 86 -13.81 4.27 -19.37
N LEU A 87 -14.26 3.03 -19.21
CA LEU A 87 -13.96 2.16 -18.06
C LEU A 87 -12.74 1.26 -18.29
N ALA A 88 -12.01 1.46 -19.39
CA ALA A 88 -10.72 0.80 -19.59
C ALA A 88 -9.73 1.22 -18.50
N ASP A 89 -8.92 0.27 -18.04
CA ASP A 89 -7.88 0.56 -17.07
C ASP A 89 -6.76 1.38 -17.72
N ASP A 90 -6.17 2.29 -16.97
CA ASP A 90 -4.96 2.96 -17.43
C ASP A 90 -3.79 1.96 -17.46
N PRO A 91 -2.87 2.06 -18.44
CA PRO A 91 -1.72 1.17 -18.51
C PRO A 91 -0.79 1.41 -17.31
N SER A 92 -0.27 0.33 -16.72
CA SER A 92 0.74 0.43 -15.66
C SER A 92 2.01 1.13 -16.18
N PRO A 93 2.56 2.12 -15.44
CA PRO A 93 3.83 2.77 -15.78
C PRO A 93 5.05 1.85 -15.60
N GLY A 94 4.89 0.69 -14.95
CA GLY A 94 5.97 -0.24 -14.63
C GLY A 94 5.84 -0.80 -13.22
N THR A 95 6.83 -1.58 -12.79
CA THR A 95 6.91 -2.10 -11.43
C THR A 95 7.80 -1.20 -10.57
N ILE A 96 7.28 -0.75 -9.44
CA ILE A 96 7.99 -0.04 -8.38
C ILE A 96 8.30 -1.05 -7.28
N THR A 97 9.57 -1.20 -6.93
CA THR A 97 10.03 -2.08 -5.86
C THR A 97 10.05 -1.32 -4.53
N ILE A 98 9.41 -1.88 -3.52
CA ILE A 98 9.39 -1.32 -2.16
C ILE A 98 10.19 -2.27 -1.28
N GLU A 99 11.32 -1.78 -0.78
CA GLU A 99 12.21 -2.57 0.07
C GLU A 99 12.11 -2.10 1.52
N ILE A 100 11.83 -3.03 2.42
CA ILE A 100 11.76 -2.80 3.86
C ILE A 100 12.99 -3.46 4.48
N THR A 101 13.85 -2.67 5.11
CA THR A 101 15.11 -3.13 5.72
C THR A 101 15.04 -2.95 7.23
N ASN A 102 15.29 -4.03 7.98
CA ASN A 102 15.46 -3.95 9.43
C ASN A 102 16.94 -3.71 9.76
N ALA A 103 17.32 -2.48 10.08
CA ALA A 103 18.69 -2.13 10.48
C ALA A 103 18.98 -2.39 11.98
N ARG A 104 17.98 -2.86 12.74
CA ARG A 104 18.09 -3.08 14.19
C ARG A 104 18.85 -4.37 14.47
N ALA A 105 19.40 -4.46 15.69
CA ALA A 105 20.12 -5.64 16.16
C ALA A 105 19.21 -6.83 16.54
N GLU A 106 17.89 -6.62 16.50
CA GLU A 106 16.85 -7.59 16.87
C GLU A 106 15.82 -7.69 15.75
N GLY A 107 15.10 -8.81 15.69
CA GLY A 107 13.99 -8.97 14.75
C GLY A 107 12.83 -8.03 15.08
N ILE A 108 12.09 -7.64 14.05
CA ILE A 108 10.92 -6.78 14.16
C ILE A 108 9.70 -7.46 13.54
N TRP A 109 8.53 -6.97 13.93
CA TRP A 109 7.27 -7.32 13.31
C TRP A 109 6.64 -6.11 12.65
N VAL A 110 6.11 -6.31 11.46
CA VAL A 110 5.43 -5.30 10.65
C VAL A 110 4.01 -5.83 10.43
N PRO A 111 2.96 -5.24 11.07
CA PRO A 111 1.59 -5.67 10.85
C PRO A 111 1.24 -5.52 9.37
N LEU A 112 0.55 -6.52 8.83
CA LEU A 112 0.02 -6.43 7.47
C LEU A 112 -1.39 -5.86 7.54
N ILE A 113 -1.70 -4.97 6.60
CA ILE A 113 -3.03 -4.44 6.40
C ILE A 113 -3.87 -5.60 5.85
N PRO A 114 -4.88 -6.09 6.59
CA PRO A 114 -5.65 -7.25 6.16
C PRO A 114 -6.44 -6.91 4.90
N ASP A 115 -6.24 -7.70 3.85
CA ASP A 115 -7.04 -7.69 2.64
C ASP A 115 -7.31 -9.13 2.22
N CYS A 116 -8.42 -9.34 1.51
CA CYS A 116 -8.86 -10.64 1.04
C CYS A 116 -8.16 -11.09 -0.25
N ILE A 117 -7.21 -10.31 -0.77
CA ILE A 117 -6.36 -10.66 -1.91
C ILE A 117 -4.90 -10.78 -1.48
N GLU A 118 -4.35 -9.70 -0.95
CA GLU A 118 -2.92 -9.60 -0.63
C GLU A 118 -2.75 -8.67 0.56
N SER A 119 -2.25 -9.23 1.67
CA SER A 119 -1.93 -8.46 2.87
C SER A 119 -0.55 -7.84 2.76
N VAL A 120 -0.45 -6.54 3.03
CA VAL A 120 0.72 -5.72 2.70
C VAL A 120 1.11 -4.80 3.86
N PRO A 121 2.41 -4.53 4.08
CA PRO A 121 2.87 -3.85 5.30
C PRO A 121 2.86 -2.32 5.22
N TYR A 122 2.40 -1.73 4.11
CA TYR A 122 2.57 -0.30 3.84
C TYR A 122 1.30 0.38 3.34
N GLU A 123 1.16 1.65 3.71
CA GLU A 123 0.25 2.61 3.10
C GLU A 123 1.01 3.51 2.12
N ILE A 124 0.34 3.98 1.08
CA ILE A 124 0.87 4.97 0.15
C ILE A 124 0.00 6.22 0.26
N LEU A 125 0.60 7.36 0.56
CA LEU A 125 -0.04 8.66 0.54
C LEU A 125 0.33 9.39 -0.74
N ALA A 126 -0.68 9.90 -1.44
CA ALA A 126 -0.53 10.77 -2.59
C ALA A 126 0.01 12.17 -2.19
N PRO A 127 0.44 13.01 -3.15
CA PRO A 127 0.97 14.35 -2.86
C PRO A 127 0.00 15.29 -2.13
N ASP A 128 -1.31 15.01 -2.21
CA ASP A 128 -2.36 15.73 -1.50
C ASP A 128 -2.63 15.18 -0.07
N GLY A 129 -1.89 14.15 0.34
CA GLY A 129 -2.02 13.47 1.63
C GLY A 129 -3.12 12.42 1.70
N GLN A 130 -3.83 12.12 0.61
CA GLN A 130 -4.84 11.06 0.59
C GLN A 130 -4.20 9.67 0.47
N VAL A 131 -4.80 8.67 1.11
CA VAL A 131 -4.37 7.27 0.95
C VAL A 131 -4.72 6.82 -0.47
N VAL A 132 -3.72 6.29 -1.17
CA VAL A 132 -3.89 5.67 -2.48
C VAL A 132 -4.51 4.28 -2.27
N ALA A 133 -5.67 4.04 -2.86
CA ALA A 133 -6.24 2.69 -2.91
C ALA A 133 -5.51 1.87 -3.97
N TRP A 134 -4.34 1.32 -3.65
CA TRP A 134 -3.45 0.70 -4.63
C TRP A 134 -3.64 -0.83 -4.77
N GLN A 135 -4.40 -1.45 -3.86
CA GLN A 135 -4.71 -2.87 -3.96
C GLN A 135 -5.82 -3.10 -4.99
N PRO A 136 -5.65 -4.08 -5.89
CA PRO A 136 -6.70 -4.41 -6.85
C PRO A 136 -7.97 -4.87 -6.12
N PRO A 137 -9.16 -4.65 -6.69
CA PRO A 137 -10.39 -5.25 -6.16
C PRO A 137 -10.38 -6.78 -6.32
N PRO A 138 -10.99 -7.55 -5.39
CA PRO A 138 -11.05 -9.01 -5.46
C PRO A 138 -11.88 -9.51 -6.63
N CYS A 139 -12.75 -8.64 -7.15
CA CYS A 139 -13.69 -8.92 -8.23
C CYS A 139 -13.14 -8.52 -9.61
N GLY A 140 -11.85 -8.19 -9.72
CA GLY A 140 -11.28 -7.61 -10.93
C GLY A 140 -11.72 -6.16 -11.15
N THR A 141 -11.13 -5.52 -12.17
CA THR A 141 -11.35 -4.10 -12.45
C THR A 141 -12.62 -3.85 -13.26
N CYS A 142 -12.95 -2.57 -13.44
CA CYS A 142 -14.02 -2.14 -14.34
C CYS A 142 -13.87 -2.69 -15.76
N GLU A 143 -12.65 -2.78 -16.28
CA GLU A 143 -12.39 -3.38 -17.58
C GLU A 143 -12.76 -4.88 -17.60
N GLY A 144 -12.47 -5.61 -16.53
CA GLY A 144 -12.92 -6.99 -16.35
C GLY A 144 -14.45 -7.10 -16.25
N ALA A 145 -15.08 -6.16 -15.54
CA ALA A 145 -16.51 -6.14 -15.32
C ALA A 145 -17.32 -5.95 -16.61
N VAL A 146 -16.91 -5.02 -17.48
CA VAL A 146 -17.57 -4.81 -18.78
C VAL A 146 -17.41 -5.99 -19.75
N GLN A 147 -16.47 -6.90 -19.47
CA GLN A 147 -16.30 -8.16 -20.19
C GLN A 147 -17.07 -9.33 -19.56
N GLY A 148 -17.85 -9.08 -18.50
CA GLY A 148 -18.58 -10.10 -17.75
C GLY A 148 -17.70 -11.00 -16.87
N ARG A 149 -16.48 -10.58 -16.54
CA ARG A 149 -15.51 -11.36 -15.75
C ARG A 149 -15.65 -11.05 -14.25
N CYS A 150 -16.79 -11.40 -13.65
CA CYS A 150 -17.09 -11.06 -12.25
C CYS A 150 -17.38 -12.23 -11.29
N PRO A 151 -16.74 -13.41 -11.39
CA PRO A 151 -16.77 -14.29 -10.23
C PRO A 151 -15.84 -13.71 -9.17
N CYS A 152 -16.40 -12.95 -8.22
CA CYS A 152 -15.71 -12.72 -6.95
C CYS A 152 -15.66 -14.08 -6.25
N PRO A 153 -14.49 -14.70 -6.03
CA PRO A 153 -14.44 -15.78 -5.07
C PRO A 153 -14.98 -15.25 -3.72
N PRO A 154 -15.69 -16.06 -2.92
CA PRO A 154 -16.06 -15.64 -1.58
C PRO A 154 -14.78 -15.16 -0.90
N PRO A 155 -14.79 -13.98 -0.25
CA PRO A 155 -13.59 -13.43 0.32
C PRO A 155 -13.11 -14.39 1.42
N ALA A 156 -12.12 -15.21 1.10
CA ALA A 156 -11.35 -15.94 2.08
C ALA A 156 -10.31 -14.95 2.58
N CYS A 157 -10.77 -13.95 3.34
CA CYS A 157 -9.85 -13.02 3.97
C CYS A 157 -9.01 -13.85 4.94
N GLU A 158 -7.71 -13.88 4.68
CA GLU A 158 -6.79 -14.51 5.61
C GLU A 158 -6.87 -13.79 6.96
N GLU A 159 -6.66 -14.53 8.03
CA GLU A 159 -6.59 -13.98 9.38
C GLU A 159 -5.40 -13.00 9.47
N TYR A 160 -5.42 -12.11 10.46
CA TYR A 160 -4.38 -11.08 10.66
C TYR A 160 -2.97 -11.68 10.57
N THR A 161 -2.24 -11.31 9.53
CA THR A 161 -0.85 -11.73 9.30
C THR A 161 0.12 -10.62 9.66
N GLY A 162 1.36 -11.01 9.98
CA GLY A 162 2.43 -10.08 10.33
C GLY A 162 3.72 -10.49 9.64
N LEU A 163 4.41 -9.53 9.03
CA LEU A 163 5.73 -9.76 8.46
C LEU A 163 6.77 -9.73 9.58
N TYR A 164 7.53 -10.81 9.75
CA TYR A 164 8.71 -10.83 10.61
C TYR A 164 9.96 -10.54 9.78
N VAL A 165 10.72 -9.51 10.15
CA VAL A 165 11.99 -9.18 9.50
C VAL A 165 13.12 -9.39 10.50
N GLU A 166 14.00 -10.36 10.23
CA GLU A 166 15.18 -10.62 11.06
C GLU A 166 16.09 -9.40 11.18
N ALA A 167 16.97 -9.39 12.20
CA ALA A 167 17.97 -8.35 12.35
C ALA A 167 18.89 -8.28 11.11
N GLY A 168 18.98 -7.11 10.48
CA GLY A 168 19.70 -6.92 9.22
C GLY A 168 18.98 -7.47 7.97
N GLY A 169 17.78 -8.02 8.13
CA GLY A 169 17.00 -8.62 7.05
C GLY A 169 16.28 -7.59 6.17
N THR A 170 15.86 -8.04 4.99
CA THR A 170 15.12 -7.23 4.01
C THR A 170 13.90 -7.99 3.49
N ALA A 171 12.79 -7.28 3.30
CA ALA A 171 11.60 -7.76 2.60
C ALA A 171 11.32 -6.86 1.39
N GLN A 172 10.88 -7.44 0.27
CA GLN A 172 10.58 -6.70 -0.95
C GLN A 172 9.13 -6.90 -1.38
N TYR A 173 8.51 -5.79 -1.78
CA TYR A 173 7.16 -5.70 -2.29
C TYR A 173 7.16 -5.01 -3.64
N ARG A 174 6.05 -5.14 -4.37
CA ARG A 174 5.87 -4.54 -5.69
C ARG A 174 4.59 -3.75 -5.72
N TRP A 175 4.66 -2.59 -6.35
CA TRP A 175 3.51 -1.77 -6.69
C TRP A 175 3.56 -1.41 -8.17
N SER A 176 2.42 -1.42 -8.84
CA SER A 176 2.32 -1.16 -10.28
C SER A 176 2.29 0.33 -10.63
N GLY A 177 2.30 1.24 -9.64
CA GLY A 177 2.09 2.68 -9.85
C GLY A 177 0.65 3.05 -10.21
N LEU A 178 -0.29 2.13 -10.00
CA LEU A 178 -1.72 2.33 -10.22
C LEU A 178 -2.46 2.51 -8.89
N ALA A 179 -3.51 3.31 -8.95
CA ALA A 179 -4.56 3.42 -7.94
C ALA A 179 -5.85 2.79 -8.48
N PHE A 180 -6.77 2.43 -7.59
CA PHE A 180 -8.06 1.84 -7.91
C PHE A 180 -9.15 2.75 -7.38
N VAL A 181 -9.90 3.37 -8.30
CA VAL A 181 -10.97 4.33 -7.96
C VAL A 181 -12.33 3.70 -8.22
N ASP A 182 -13.27 3.91 -7.30
CA ASP A 182 -14.65 3.46 -7.49
C ASP A 182 -15.30 4.28 -8.62
N GLU A 183 -15.84 3.58 -9.61
CA GLU A 183 -16.49 4.14 -10.79
C GLU A 183 -17.90 3.57 -10.93
N ALA A 184 -18.83 4.42 -11.36
CA ALA A 184 -20.18 3.98 -11.70
C ALA A 184 -20.15 3.34 -13.09
N VAL A 185 -20.75 2.16 -13.22
CA VAL A 185 -20.87 1.50 -14.51
C VAL A 185 -22.26 1.75 -15.09
N PRO A 186 -22.35 2.33 -16.30
CA PRO A 186 -23.62 2.50 -16.97
C PRO A 186 -24.36 1.18 -17.15
N GLU A 187 -25.68 1.16 -16.92
CA GLU A 187 -26.53 -0.02 -17.14
C GLU A 187 -26.49 -0.51 -18.60
N SER A 188 -26.13 0.37 -19.53
CA SER A 188 -25.95 0.02 -20.94
C SER A 188 -24.69 -0.82 -21.20
N CYS A 189 -23.79 -0.98 -20.23
CA CYS A 189 -22.57 -1.74 -20.42
C CYS A 189 -22.81 -3.25 -20.32
N PRO A 190 -22.24 -4.02 -21.26
CA PRO A 190 -22.35 -5.48 -21.22
C PRO A 190 -21.73 -6.02 -19.92
N GLY A 191 -22.28 -7.12 -19.39
CA GLY A 191 -21.77 -7.79 -18.20
C GLY A 191 -22.22 -7.19 -16.86
N ILE A 192 -22.82 -5.99 -16.85
CA ILE A 192 -23.07 -5.28 -15.60
C ILE A 192 -24.12 -5.94 -14.69
N GLU A 193 -25.09 -6.63 -15.28
CA GLU A 193 -26.11 -7.39 -14.56
C GLU A 193 -25.49 -8.43 -13.61
N ALA A 194 -24.30 -8.96 -13.94
CA ALA A 194 -23.57 -9.93 -13.13
C ALA A 194 -22.57 -9.28 -12.16
N CYS A 195 -22.11 -8.06 -12.45
CA CYS A 195 -21.01 -7.40 -11.76
C CYS A 195 -21.44 -6.33 -10.75
N GLY A 196 -22.69 -5.84 -10.83
CA GLY A 196 -23.21 -4.78 -9.99
C GLY A 196 -22.90 -3.38 -10.51
N ALA A 197 -23.64 -2.35 -10.09
CA ALA A 197 -23.62 -1.00 -10.70
C ALA A 197 -22.34 -0.16 -10.48
N SER A 198 -21.34 -0.70 -9.79
CA SER A 198 -20.07 -0.03 -9.49
C SER A 198 -18.92 -1.02 -9.52
N CYS A 199 -17.75 -0.55 -9.94
CA CYS A 199 -16.50 -1.32 -9.98
C CYS A 199 -15.32 -0.40 -9.60
N ARG A 200 -14.13 -0.96 -9.45
CA ARG A 200 -12.90 -0.16 -9.33
C ARG A 200 -12.11 -0.17 -10.62
N ARG A 201 -11.80 1.02 -11.16
CA ARG A 201 -10.97 1.18 -12.36
C ARG A 201 -9.53 1.40 -11.93
N ALA A 202 -8.59 0.73 -12.59
CA ALA A 202 -7.17 1.02 -12.39
C ALA A 202 -6.83 2.34 -13.09
N VAL A 203 -6.25 3.28 -12.36
CA VAL A 203 -5.90 4.61 -12.85
C VAL A 203 -4.46 4.94 -12.50
N LEU A 204 -3.80 5.72 -13.35
CA LEU A 204 -2.47 6.23 -13.04
C LEU A 204 -2.54 7.07 -11.76
N THR A 205 -1.66 6.75 -10.82
CA THR A 205 -1.49 7.57 -9.63
C THR A 205 -0.97 8.96 -10.05
N PRO A 206 -1.45 10.06 -9.44
CA PRO A 206 -1.00 11.41 -9.80
C PRO A 206 0.52 11.55 -9.75
N ALA A 207 1.10 12.40 -10.60
CA ALA A 207 2.52 12.72 -10.50
C ALA A 207 2.83 13.53 -9.22
N GLY A 208 4.03 13.34 -8.67
CA GLY A 208 4.56 14.06 -7.52
C GLY A 208 5.11 13.15 -6.43
N THR A 209 5.43 13.78 -5.29
CA THR A 209 5.99 13.11 -4.11
C THR A 209 4.93 12.28 -3.40
N HIS A 210 5.11 10.97 -3.40
CA HIS A 210 4.33 10.04 -2.59
C HIS A 210 5.08 9.76 -1.29
N THR A 211 4.34 9.46 -0.23
CA THR A 211 4.92 8.97 1.02
C THR A 211 4.46 7.54 1.25
N LEU A 212 5.42 6.63 1.37
CA LEU A 212 5.13 5.28 1.85
C LEU A 212 5.32 5.27 3.35
N ALA A 213 4.37 4.69 4.08
CA ALA A 213 4.39 4.58 5.53
C ALA A 213 4.19 3.13 5.95
N ILE A 214 4.97 2.69 6.93
CA ILE A 214 4.84 1.37 7.56
C ILE A 214 4.83 1.53 9.07
N GLN A 215 4.12 0.63 9.73
CA GLN A 215 4.19 0.46 11.16
C GLN A 215 5.13 -0.69 11.48
N ALA A 216 5.99 -0.54 12.48
CA ALA A 216 6.82 -1.64 12.95
C ALA A 216 6.85 -1.68 14.47
N GLY A 217 6.96 -2.87 15.02
CA GLY A 217 6.83 -3.13 16.44
C GLY A 217 7.60 -4.36 16.90
N ARG A 218 7.58 -4.56 18.20
CA ARG A 218 7.89 -5.86 18.81
C ARG A 218 6.59 -6.61 19.05
N ALA A 219 6.61 -7.92 18.88
CA ALA A 219 5.52 -8.75 19.40
C ALA A 219 5.55 -8.67 20.93
N SER A 220 4.43 -8.27 21.54
CA SER A 220 4.25 -8.21 23.00
C SER A 220 3.46 -9.39 23.57
N GLY A 221 2.89 -10.22 22.70
CA GLY A 221 2.27 -11.48 23.08
C GLY A 221 1.61 -12.14 21.89
N CYS A 222 1.64 -13.48 21.89
CA CYS A 222 0.90 -14.32 20.96
C CYS A 222 -0.03 -15.25 21.73
N ALA A 223 -1.11 -15.71 21.07
CA ALA A 223 -2.03 -16.67 21.67
C ALA A 223 -1.35 -18.02 22.02
N THR A 224 -0.32 -18.40 21.25
CA THR A 224 0.60 -19.49 21.58
C THR A 224 2.01 -18.94 21.73
N GLU A 225 2.61 -19.13 22.91
CA GLU A 225 4.00 -18.75 23.20
C GLU A 225 4.97 -19.93 22.97
N PRO A 226 6.20 -19.69 22.48
CA PRO A 226 6.70 -18.39 22.02
C PRO A 226 5.95 -17.94 20.77
N CYS A 227 5.93 -16.63 20.49
CA CYS A 227 5.63 -16.10 19.15
C CYS A 227 6.57 -16.74 18.12
N ALA A 228 6.25 -17.96 17.71
CA ALA A 228 7.11 -18.79 16.89
C ALA A 228 6.75 -18.50 15.45
N CYS A 229 7.72 -17.95 14.73
CA CYS A 229 7.65 -18.02 13.30
C CYS A 229 8.06 -19.40 12.83
N THR A 230 7.21 -20.08 12.06
CA THR A 230 7.69 -21.18 11.22
C THR A 230 8.22 -20.53 9.95
N PRO A 231 9.54 -20.41 9.77
CA PRO A 231 10.08 -19.64 8.66
C PRO A 231 9.64 -20.25 7.33
N MET A 232 8.87 -19.49 6.56
CA MET A 232 8.71 -19.68 5.12
C MET A 232 9.25 -18.43 4.46
N ASP A 233 10.47 -18.49 3.91
CA ASP A 233 11.08 -17.45 3.05
C ASP A 233 10.72 -16.00 3.40
N GLY A 234 11.03 -15.57 4.65
CA GLY A 234 10.87 -14.18 5.08
C GLY A 234 9.43 -13.75 5.40
N TRP A 235 8.46 -14.67 5.34
CA TRP A 235 7.07 -14.42 5.70
C TRP A 235 6.65 -15.29 6.87
N CYS A 236 5.76 -14.72 7.69
CA CYS A 236 5.19 -15.42 8.82
C CYS A 236 3.67 -15.26 8.85
N THR A 237 2.96 -16.33 8.54
CA THR A 237 1.51 -16.36 8.80
C THR A 237 1.32 -16.76 10.25
N LEU A 238 0.90 -15.82 11.09
CA LEU A 238 0.44 -16.14 12.43
C LEU A 238 -1.04 -16.52 12.33
N TYR A 239 -1.31 -17.80 12.55
CA TYR A 239 -2.65 -18.40 12.48
C TYR A 239 -3.53 -18.05 13.69
N ASP A 240 -3.38 -16.87 14.29
CA ASP A 240 -4.16 -16.55 15.48
C ASP A 240 -4.44 -15.06 15.66
N ALA A 241 -5.69 -14.75 15.99
CA ALA A 241 -6.25 -13.41 16.17
C ALA A 241 -5.76 -12.67 17.44
N GLY A 242 -4.64 -13.09 18.01
CA GLY A 242 -4.20 -12.71 19.36
C GLY A 242 -2.85 -12.00 19.44
N MET A 243 -2.25 -11.61 18.31
CA MET A 243 -0.98 -10.90 18.37
C MET A 243 -1.19 -9.48 18.88
N THR A 244 -0.45 -9.13 19.93
CA THR A 244 -0.33 -7.74 20.37
C THR A 244 1.01 -7.20 19.94
N PHE A 245 1.01 -5.98 19.42
CA PHE A 245 2.23 -5.28 19.07
C PHE A 245 2.48 -4.17 20.07
N THR A 246 3.72 -4.09 20.55
CA THR A 246 4.24 -2.83 21.06
C THR A 246 4.78 -2.07 19.85
N MET A 247 3.98 -1.14 19.35
CA MET A 247 4.36 -0.20 18.29
C MET A 247 5.64 0.53 18.71
N LEU A 248 6.68 0.43 17.88
CA LEU A 248 7.91 1.18 18.08
C LEU A 248 7.70 2.59 17.51
N GLN A 249 7.32 2.67 16.23
CA GLN A 249 7.21 3.92 15.49
C GLN A 249 6.57 3.73 14.10
N ASP A 250 6.10 4.84 13.50
CA ASP A 250 5.80 4.93 12.07
C ASP A 250 7.09 5.26 11.30
N PHE A 251 7.41 4.45 10.30
CA PHE A 251 8.55 4.67 9.40
C PHE A 251 8.04 5.04 8.02
N GLY A 252 8.76 5.89 7.30
CA GLY A 252 8.35 6.24 5.95
C GLY A 252 9.47 6.69 5.04
N ALA A 253 9.20 6.62 3.75
CA ALA A 253 10.08 7.03 2.68
C ALA A 253 9.28 7.77 1.61
N THR A 254 9.93 8.66 0.88
CA THR A 254 9.32 9.37 -0.24
C THR A 254 9.68 8.71 -1.56
N LEU A 255 8.75 8.74 -2.50
CA LEU A 255 8.89 8.22 -3.86
C LEU A 255 8.39 9.29 -4.84
N GLU A 256 9.19 9.66 -5.83
CA GLU A 256 8.80 10.61 -6.87
C GLU A 256 8.25 9.90 -8.12
N LEU A 257 7.03 10.28 -8.50
CA LEU A 257 6.37 9.75 -9.69
C LEU A 257 6.12 10.84 -10.75
N PRO A 258 6.29 10.53 -12.05
CA PRO A 258 7.03 9.38 -12.56
C PRO A 258 8.54 9.57 -12.34
N GLY A 259 9.30 8.49 -12.16
CA GLY A 259 10.76 8.54 -12.14
C GLY A 259 11.39 7.45 -11.30
N ASP A 260 10.98 7.35 -10.04
CA ASP A 260 11.52 6.34 -9.14
C ASP A 260 10.92 4.97 -9.43
N THR A 261 11.79 3.97 -9.53
CA THR A 261 11.40 2.55 -9.69
C THR A 261 11.65 1.73 -8.44
N MET A 262 12.22 2.35 -7.40
CA MET A 262 12.52 1.71 -6.13
C MET A 262 12.45 2.72 -5.01
N VAL A 263 11.92 2.29 -3.86
CA VAL A 263 11.95 3.03 -2.60
C VAL A 263 12.38 2.09 -1.49
N GLN A 264 13.24 2.58 -0.60
CA GLN A 264 13.73 1.83 0.54
C GLN A 264 13.24 2.49 1.83
N ILE A 265 12.64 1.68 2.69
CA ILE A 265 12.22 2.05 4.04
C ILE A 265 13.16 1.32 5.01
N VAL A 266 13.91 2.08 5.80
CA VAL A 266 14.84 1.54 6.79
C VAL A 266 14.25 1.73 8.17
N ILE A 267 14.21 0.65 8.95
CA ILE A 267 13.71 0.59 10.32
C ILE A 267 14.92 0.48 11.24
N ASP A 268 15.17 1.51 12.06
CA ASP A 268 16.36 1.63 12.93
C ASP A 268 16.06 1.67 14.45
#